data_AF-A0A6V7T2W5-F1
#
_entry.id   AF-A0A6V7T2W5-F1
#
_cell.length_a   1.000
_cell.length_b   1.000
_cell.length_c   1.000
_cell.angle_alpha   90.00
_cell.angle_beta   90.00
_cell.angle_gamma   90.00
#
_symmetry.space_group_name_H-M   'P 1'
#
loop_
_entity.id
_entity.type
_entity.pdbx_description
1 polymer ?
#
loop_
_entity_poly.entity_id
_entity_poly.type
_entity_poly.pdbx_seq_one_letter_code
_entity_poly.pdbx_strand_id
1 'polypeptide(L)'
;MEESIDGTRNFIIFFSYIGIGFNGSAYQKDNNNTVENKLIERLQQLDLISDSNCSFSRVSRTDKGVSARMNALTIRLKIKYPHLSISIIEKIYLKELNKKLKNIQIVHIQCVPNNFDARLNCIQRTYLYFFVNKNYNITRMDEAAKIFLGEHDFSNFCKKRKNTTSFIRTIHKFEIKRIDQNFYYFKIKGTSFLYNQIRHMVASLFLVGKGQLDEHDIKNMLENNSVKNKNYKIADECGLLLHSFKFSDLNFDVKVDNKIFLNAMNKYIQTTILLVSLCYPLKIKEPTDNFFENICDETEQIL
;
A
#
# COMPACT_ATOMS: atom_id res chain seq x y z
N MET A 1 -29.13 -14.66 0.58
CA MET A 1 -27.66 -14.85 0.57
C MET A 1 -27.41 -16.33 0.44
N GLU A 2 -27.17 -16.80 -0.78
CA GLU A 2 -27.06 -18.22 -1.10
C GLU A 2 -25.89 -18.87 -0.34
N GLU A 3 -26.23 -19.84 0.51
CA GLU A 3 -25.26 -20.80 1.01
C GLU A 3 -24.66 -21.55 -0.17
N SER A 4 -23.34 -21.61 -0.22
CA SER A 4 -22.70 -22.48 -1.18
C SER A 4 -22.85 -23.94 -0.74
N ILE A 5 -22.97 -24.81 -1.73
CA ILE A 5 -23.16 -26.26 -1.66
C ILE A 5 -22.06 -27.01 -0.84
N ASP A 6 -21.01 -26.31 -0.38
CA ASP A 6 -19.79 -26.90 0.20
C ASP A 6 -19.42 -26.33 1.59
N GLY A 7 -20.35 -25.69 2.30
CA GLY A 7 -20.10 -25.17 3.66
C GLY A 7 -19.04 -24.05 3.75
N THR A 8 -18.72 -23.41 2.62
CA THR A 8 -17.81 -22.26 2.55
C THR A 8 -18.56 -20.98 2.18
N ARG A 9 -18.02 -19.82 2.55
CA ARG A 9 -18.52 -18.50 2.13
C ARG A 9 -17.37 -17.59 1.71
N ASN A 10 -17.64 -16.59 0.88
CA ASN A 10 -16.64 -15.60 0.48
C ASN A 10 -16.43 -14.56 1.59
N PHE A 11 -15.19 -14.34 1.99
CA PHE A 11 -14.81 -13.34 2.98
C PHE A 11 -13.81 -12.35 2.39
N ILE A 12 -13.94 -11.08 2.75
CA ILE A 12 -12.87 -10.12 2.62
C ILE A 12 -12.08 -10.06 3.94
N ILE A 13 -10.76 -10.09 3.84
CA ILE A 13 -9.83 -9.94 4.96
C ILE A 13 -9.04 -8.67 4.74
N PHE A 14 -9.16 -7.73 5.67
CA PHE A 14 -8.39 -6.49 5.73
C PHE A 14 -7.19 -6.67 6.64
N PHE A 15 -5.99 -6.29 6.18
CA PHE A 15 -4.76 -6.52 6.93
C PHE A 15 -3.71 -5.42 6.73
N SER A 16 -3.02 -5.10 7.82
CA SER A 16 -1.86 -4.22 7.88
C SER A 16 -0.58 -5.06 7.97
N TYR A 17 0.54 -4.54 7.48
CA TYR A 17 1.84 -5.17 7.70
C TYR A 17 3.00 -4.20 7.54
N ILE A 18 4.09 -4.51 8.25
CA ILE A 18 5.39 -3.88 8.05
C ILE A 18 6.16 -4.73 7.04
N GLY A 19 6.48 -4.13 5.89
CA GLY A 19 7.07 -4.85 4.74
C GLY A 19 8.52 -5.28 4.95
N ILE A 20 9.22 -4.69 5.92
CA ILE A 20 10.62 -5.01 6.22
C ILE A 20 10.72 -6.51 6.59
N GLY A 21 11.60 -7.21 5.87
CA GLY A 21 11.80 -8.65 6.02
C GLY A 21 10.92 -9.52 5.13
N PHE A 22 9.90 -8.98 4.44
CA PHE A 22 9.10 -9.72 3.46
C PHE A 22 9.59 -9.51 2.03
N ASN A 23 9.49 -10.56 1.21
CA ASN A 23 9.78 -10.54 -0.23
C ASN A 23 8.57 -10.04 -1.06
N GLY A 24 7.89 -9.01 -0.54
CA GLY A 24 6.67 -8.43 -1.09
C GLY A 24 5.40 -9.05 -0.49
N SER A 25 4.24 -8.52 -0.89
CA SER A 25 2.97 -9.09 -0.39
C SER A 25 2.53 -10.33 -1.14
N ALA A 26 2.80 -10.39 -2.45
CA ALA A 26 2.19 -11.37 -3.34
C ALA A 26 2.66 -12.81 -3.07
N TYR A 27 1.71 -13.75 -3.03
CA TYR A 27 1.98 -15.18 -2.87
C TYR A 27 2.94 -15.68 -3.95
N GLN A 28 3.93 -16.48 -3.54
CA GLN A 28 4.93 -17.11 -4.38
C GLN A 28 4.98 -18.61 -4.05
N LYS A 29 5.03 -19.48 -5.06
CA LYS A 29 5.14 -20.93 -4.87
C LYS A 29 6.48 -21.33 -4.25
N ASP A 30 7.55 -20.73 -4.75
CA ASP A 30 8.94 -21.09 -4.37
C ASP A 30 9.49 -20.26 -3.20
N ASN A 31 8.67 -19.41 -2.57
CA ASN A 31 9.10 -18.51 -1.51
C ASN A 31 7.96 -18.26 -0.51
N ASN A 32 8.11 -18.81 0.69
CA ASN A 32 7.11 -18.68 1.75
C ASN A 32 7.23 -17.36 2.54
N ASN A 33 8.22 -16.52 2.25
CA ASN A 33 8.46 -15.28 3.00
C ASN A 33 7.80 -14.08 2.33
N THR A 34 6.49 -14.18 2.12
CA THR A 34 5.62 -13.08 1.64
C THR A 34 4.45 -12.93 2.59
N VAL A 35 3.80 -11.76 2.57
CA VAL A 35 2.64 -11.50 3.44
C VAL A 35 1.50 -12.47 3.13
N GLU A 36 1.16 -12.66 1.86
CA GLU A 36 0.09 -13.57 1.45
C GLU A 36 0.45 -15.02 1.79
N ASN A 37 1.70 -15.48 1.60
CA ASN A 37 2.09 -16.84 2.00
C ASN A 37 1.86 -17.07 3.51
N LYS A 38 2.24 -16.12 4.38
CA LYS A 38 2.02 -16.22 5.83
C LYS A 38 0.56 -16.20 6.24
N LEU A 39 -0.26 -15.40 5.55
CA LEU A 39 -1.71 -15.38 5.79
C LEU A 39 -2.38 -16.69 5.34
N ILE A 40 -2.04 -17.20 4.15
CA ILE A 40 -2.54 -18.49 3.65
C ILE A 40 -2.12 -19.64 4.57
N GLU A 41 -0.86 -19.68 5.00
CA GLU A 41 -0.36 -20.66 5.97
C GLU A 41 -1.18 -20.63 7.27
N ARG A 42 -1.51 -19.43 7.78
CA ARG A 42 -2.34 -19.27 8.98
C ARG A 42 -3.77 -19.77 8.77
N LEU A 43 -4.37 -19.48 7.62
CA LEU A 43 -5.71 -19.96 7.26
C LEU A 43 -5.76 -21.49 7.18
N GLN A 44 -4.73 -22.12 6.62
CA GLN A 44 -4.59 -23.59 6.59
C GLN A 44 -4.42 -24.19 7.99
N GLN A 45 -3.56 -23.61 8.84
CA GLN A 45 -3.39 -24.06 10.23
C GLN A 45 -4.69 -23.99 11.04
N LEU A 46 -5.59 -23.08 10.66
CA LEU A 46 -6.92 -22.94 11.26
C LEU A 46 -7.97 -23.82 10.56
N ASP A 47 -7.61 -24.62 9.56
CA ASP A 47 -8.52 -25.42 8.71
C ASP A 47 -9.69 -24.58 8.17
N LEU A 48 -9.40 -23.34 7.79
CA LEU A 48 -10.36 -22.45 7.11
C LEU A 48 -10.32 -22.61 5.60
N ILE A 49 -9.23 -23.17 5.06
CA ILE A 49 -9.03 -23.54 3.66
C ILE A 49 -8.36 -24.91 3.59
N SER A 50 -8.71 -25.70 2.57
CA SER A 50 -8.22 -27.08 2.39
C SER A 50 -6.86 -27.16 1.70
N ASP A 51 -6.58 -26.25 0.76
CA ASP A 51 -5.33 -26.21 0.01
C ASP A 51 -4.79 -24.77 -0.08
N SER A 52 -3.46 -24.65 -0.08
CA SER A 52 -2.70 -23.45 -0.37
C SER A 52 -2.87 -22.93 -1.80
N ASN A 53 -3.31 -23.79 -2.73
CA ASN A 53 -3.69 -23.37 -4.09
C ASN A 53 -5.10 -22.76 -4.17
N CYS A 54 -5.73 -22.45 -3.03
CA CYS A 54 -7.02 -21.78 -3.02
C CYS A 54 -6.98 -20.49 -3.87
N SER A 55 -8.05 -20.27 -4.64
CA SER A 55 -8.20 -19.03 -5.41
C SER A 55 -8.60 -17.89 -4.47
N PHE A 56 -7.92 -16.76 -4.59
CA PHE A 56 -8.24 -15.53 -3.87
C PHE A 56 -7.95 -14.32 -4.74
N SER A 57 -8.66 -13.22 -4.53
CA SER A 57 -8.37 -11.94 -5.19
C SER A 57 -7.79 -10.95 -4.19
N ARG A 58 -7.05 -9.95 -4.66
CA ARG A 58 -6.31 -9.01 -3.79
C ARG A 58 -6.32 -7.60 -4.32
N VAL A 59 -6.44 -6.63 -3.41
CA VAL A 59 -6.46 -5.20 -3.75
C VAL A 59 -5.13 -4.79 -4.38
N SER A 60 -4.00 -5.03 -3.69
CA SER A 60 -2.71 -4.61 -4.20
C SER A 60 -1.60 -5.62 -3.93
N ARG A 61 -0.66 -5.66 -4.88
CA ARG A 61 0.63 -6.35 -4.72
C ARG A 61 1.67 -5.29 -4.41
N THR A 62 2.28 -5.38 -3.24
CA THR A 62 3.39 -4.50 -2.86
C THR A 62 4.72 -5.16 -3.13
N ASP A 63 5.71 -4.33 -3.47
CA ASP A 63 7.08 -4.80 -3.75
C ASP A 63 7.78 -5.23 -2.46
N LYS A 64 8.94 -5.89 -2.60
CA LYS A 64 9.79 -6.25 -1.46
C LYS A 64 10.04 -5.03 -0.57
N GLY A 65 9.89 -5.21 0.74
CA GLY A 65 10.11 -4.16 1.74
C GLY A 65 9.00 -3.10 1.91
N VAL A 66 8.05 -3.02 0.97
CA VAL A 66 6.96 -2.03 0.99
C VAL A 66 5.94 -2.40 2.06
N SER A 67 5.53 -1.44 2.88
CA SER A 67 4.55 -1.66 3.96
C SER A 67 3.12 -1.38 3.49
N ALA A 68 2.13 -1.84 4.27
CA ALA A 68 0.73 -1.43 4.09
C ALA A 68 0.07 -1.12 5.42
N ARG A 69 -0.54 0.06 5.49
CA ARG A 69 -1.48 0.42 6.56
C ARG A 69 -2.77 -0.36 6.40
N MET A 70 -3.18 -0.60 5.15
CA MET A 70 -4.35 -1.37 4.82
C MET A 70 -4.18 -2.02 3.45
N ASN A 71 -4.27 -3.34 3.39
CA ASN A 71 -4.46 -4.12 2.18
C ASN A 71 -5.66 -5.05 2.40
N ALA A 72 -6.21 -5.63 1.33
CA ALA A 72 -7.25 -6.64 1.48
C ALA A 72 -7.18 -7.72 0.41
N LEU A 73 -7.73 -8.87 0.77
CA LEU A 73 -7.97 -9.99 -0.14
C LEU A 73 -9.35 -10.58 0.07
N THR A 74 -9.95 -11.11 -0.99
CA THR A 74 -11.18 -11.91 -0.91
C THR A 74 -10.85 -13.37 -1.13
N ILE A 75 -11.40 -14.24 -0.29
CA ILE A 75 -11.11 -15.67 -0.27
C ILE A 75 -12.32 -16.45 0.27
N ARG A 76 -12.53 -17.66 -0.25
CA ARG A 76 -13.56 -18.56 0.27
C ARG A 76 -13.05 -19.29 1.50
N LEU A 77 -13.77 -19.17 2.62
CA LEU A 77 -13.44 -19.81 3.89
C LEU A 77 -14.54 -20.78 4.30
N LYS A 78 -14.15 -21.90 4.91
CA LYS A 78 -15.05 -22.85 5.56
C LYS A 78 -15.77 -22.20 6.73
N ILE A 79 -17.03 -22.55 6.96
CA ILE A 79 -17.82 -22.14 8.13
C ILE A 79 -17.68 -23.23 9.21
N LYS A 80 -16.80 -23.00 10.19
CA LYS A 80 -16.51 -23.99 11.25
C LYS A 80 -17.60 -24.11 12.31
N TYR A 81 -18.38 -23.05 12.50
CA TYR A 81 -19.41 -22.96 13.53
C TYR A 81 -20.75 -22.60 12.89
N PRO A 82 -21.34 -23.49 12.05
CA PRO A 82 -22.52 -23.16 11.24
C PRO A 82 -23.76 -22.81 12.08
N HIS A 83 -23.79 -23.19 13.35
CA HIS A 83 -24.84 -22.85 14.31
C HIS A 83 -24.71 -21.42 14.88
N LEU A 84 -23.57 -20.75 14.69
CA LEU A 84 -23.36 -19.37 15.12
C LEU A 84 -23.71 -18.40 13.99
N SER A 85 -24.12 -17.18 14.34
CA SER A 85 -24.29 -16.12 13.36
C SER A 85 -22.97 -15.75 12.69
N ILE A 86 -23.04 -15.28 11.43
CA ILE A 86 -21.87 -14.88 10.65
C ILE A 86 -21.04 -13.80 11.38
N SER A 87 -21.69 -12.84 12.04
CA SER A 87 -20.99 -11.79 12.80
C SER A 87 -20.18 -12.32 13.99
N ILE A 88 -20.59 -13.44 14.60
CA ILE A 88 -19.81 -14.11 15.64
C ILE A 88 -18.64 -14.86 15.02
N ILE A 89 -18.86 -15.56 13.90
CA ILE A 89 -17.81 -16.28 13.16
C ILE A 89 -16.70 -15.31 12.72
N GLU A 90 -17.05 -14.15 12.18
CA GLU A 90 -16.11 -13.08 11.81
C GLU A 90 -15.22 -12.67 12.99
N LYS A 91 -15.80 -12.43 14.16
CA LYS A 91 -15.05 -12.09 15.39
C LYS A 91 -14.12 -13.21 15.84
N ILE A 92 -14.56 -14.46 15.75
CA ILE A 92 -13.73 -15.63 16.07
C ILE A 92 -12.55 -15.69 15.11
N TYR A 93 -12.80 -15.61 13.79
CA TYR A 93 -11.75 -15.69 12.78
C TYR A 93 -10.74 -14.54 12.90
N LEU A 94 -11.21 -13.31 13.14
CA LEU A 94 -10.35 -12.15 13.40
C LEU A 94 -9.39 -12.41 14.56
N LYS A 95 -9.91 -12.90 15.69
CA LYS A 95 -9.11 -13.22 16.88
C LYS A 95 -8.13 -14.34 16.59
N GLU A 96 -8.57 -15.44 16.00
CA GLU A 96 -7.73 -16.60 15.72
C GLU A 96 -6.61 -16.29 14.73
N LEU A 97 -6.89 -15.54 13.66
CA LEU A 97 -5.87 -15.16 12.68
C LEU A 97 -4.73 -14.38 13.34
N ASN A 98 -5.06 -13.38 14.17
CA ASN A 98 -4.08 -12.53 14.83
C ASN A 98 -3.21 -13.23 15.89
N LYS A 99 -3.59 -14.39 16.43
CA LYS A 99 -2.81 -15.07 17.50
C LYS A 99 -1.37 -15.43 17.13
N LYS A 100 -1.10 -15.75 15.85
CA LYS A 100 0.22 -16.26 15.41
C LYS A 100 0.87 -15.45 14.29
N LEU A 101 0.16 -14.48 13.71
CA LEU A 101 0.73 -13.62 12.68
C LEU A 101 1.71 -12.64 13.33
N LYS A 102 2.94 -12.60 12.81
CA LYS A 102 3.97 -11.65 13.23
C LYS A 102 4.18 -10.62 12.11
N ASN A 103 4.30 -9.35 12.47
CA ASN A 103 4.44 -8.21 11.55
C ASN A 103 3.30 -8.06 10.53
N ILE A 104 2.19 -8.80 10.73
CA ILE A 104 0.94 -8.74 9.98
C ILE A 104 -0.17 -8.68 11.02
N GLN A 105 -1.09 -7.74 10.86
CA GLN A 105 -2.26 -7.57 11.72
C GLN A 105 -3.50 -7.68 10.84
N ILE A 106 -4.41 -8.60 11.15
CA ILE A 106 -5.74 -8.61 10.55
C ILE A 106 -6.55 -7.54 11.27
N VAL A 107 -7.02 -6.55 10.51
CA VAL A 107 -7.75 -5.40 11.03
C VAL A 107 -9.25 -5.67 11.03
N HIS A 108 -9.75 -6.33 9.98
CA HIS A 108 -11.17 -6.62 9.82
C HIS A 108 -11.36 -7.86 8.95
N ILE A 109 -12.46 -8.57 9.17
CA ILE A 109 -12.88 -9.69 8.33
C ILE A 109 -14.39 -9.67 8.22
N GLN A 110 -14.92 -9.87 7.02
CA GLN A 110 -16.35 -9.80 6.78
C GLN A 110 -16.76 -10.74 5.65
N CYS A 111 -17.91 -11.39 5.80
CA CYS A 111 -18.55 -12.14 4.73
C CYS A 111 -19.08 -11.18 3.66
N VAL A 112 -18.78 -11.47 2.40
CA VAL A 112 -19.15 -10.65 1.24
C VAL A 112 -19.89 -11.51 0.21
N PRO A 113 -20.60 -10.90 -0.76
CA PRO A 113 -21.20 -11.63 -1.86
C PRO A 113 -20.19 -12.54 -2.58
N ASN A 114 -20.67 -13.68 -3.10
CA ASN A 114 -19.81 -14.68 -3.74
C ASN A 114 -19.08 -14.15 -4.98
N ASN A 115 -19.63 -13.14 -5.65
CA ASN A 115 -19.07 -12.48 -6.82
C ASN A 115 -18.15 -11.29 -6.48
N PHE A 116 -17.97 -10.95 -5.20
CA PHE A 116 -17.13 -9.82 -4.82
C PHE A 116 -15.63 -10.16 -4.94
N ASP A 117 -14.92 -9.38 -5.76
CA ASP A 117 -13.52 -9.55 -6.10
C ASP A 117 -12.70 -8.32 -5.64
N ALA A 118 -11.81 -8.52 -4.67
CA ALA A 118 -11.00 -7.44 -4.10
C ALA A 118 -10.16 -6.67 -5.12
N ARG A 119 -9.80 -7.26 -6.26
CA ARG A 119 -9.01 -6.60 -7.30
C ARG A 119 -9.90 -5.80 -8.23
N LEU A 120 -10.94 -6.44 -8.77
CA LEU A 120 -11.81 -5.89 -9.81
C LEU A 120 -12.72 -4.79 -9.27
N ASN A 121 -13.28 -4.97 -8.07
CA ASN A 121 -14.12 -3.96 -7.44
C ASN A 121 -13.31 -2.78 -6.86
N CYS A 122 -11.98 -2.88 -6.78
CA CYS A 122 -11.13 -1.81 -6.24
C CYS A 122 -10.85 -0.74 -7.29
N ILE A 123 -11.54 0.38 -7.18
CA ILE A 123 -11.49 1.51 -8.12
C ILE A 123 -10.34 2.48 -7.87
N GLN A 124 -9.77 2.49 -6.65
CA GLN A 124 -8.75 3.48 -6.29
C GLN A 124 -7.81 2.98 -5.21
N ARG A 125 -6.55 3.39 -5.27
CA ARG A 125 -5.52 3.13 -4.25
C ARG A 125 -4.79 4.43 -3.91
N THR A 126 -4.52 4.62 -2.64
CA THR A 126 -3.74 5.75 -2.12
C THR A 126 -2.45 5.22 -1.49
N TYR A 127 -1.33 5.75 -1.94
CA TYR A 127 -0.01 5.47 -1.42
C TYR A 127 0.58 6.73 -0.78
N LEU A 128 1.34 6.52 0.28
CA LEU A 128 2.25 7.53 0.82
C LEU A 128 3.68 7.13 0.50
N TYR A 129 4.52 8.10 0.12
CA TYR A 129 5.96 7.90 0.02
C TYR A 129 6.67 8.87 0.95
N PHE A 130 7.25 8.38 2.03
CA PHE A 130 7.98 9.18 3.03
C PHE A 130 9.43 9.41 2.61
N PHE A 131 9.93 10.62 2.84
CA PHE A 131 11.32 10.97 2.55
C PHE A 131 11.83 12.10 3.43
N VAL A 132 13.16 12.13 3.56
CA VAL A 132 13.89 13.21 4.21
C VAL A 132 14.35 14.18 3.13
N ASN A 133 14.13 15.47 3.35
CA ASN A 133 14.61 16.53 2.49
C ASN A 133 16.14 16.63 2.58
N LYS A 134 16.85 16.30 1.50
CA LYS A 134 18.30 16.38 1.39
C LYS A 134 18.70 17.60 0.56
N ASN A 135 18.19 18.77 0.94
CA ASN A 135 18.32 20.03 0.20
C ASN A 135 17.65 19.99 -1.19
N TYR A 136 16.54 19.28 -1.31
CA TYR A 136 15.70 19.32 -2.50
C TYR A 136 14.92 20.64 -2.57
N ASN A 137 14.75 21.17 -3.78
CA ASN A 137 13.77 22.22 -4.06
C ASN A 137 12.35 21.61 -4.06
N ILE A 138 11.67 21.68 -2.91
CA ILE A 138 10.34 21.09 -2.71
C ILE A 138 9.29 21.73 -3.62
N THR A 139 9.35 23.04 -3.85
CA THR A 139 8.39 23.75 -4.72
C THR A 139 8.43 23.21 -6.14
N ARG A 140 9.63 23.09 -6.73
CA ARG A 140 9.81 22.51 -8.07
C ARG A 140 9.34 21.06 -8.15
N MET A 141 9.53 20.29 -7.08
CA MET A 141 9.05 18.90 -7.02
C MET A 141 7.53 18.84 -7.00
N ASP A 142 6.86 19.72 -6.26
CA ASP A 142 5.40 19.78 -6.19
C ASP A 142 4.78 20.24 -7.52
N GLU A 143 5.40 21.23 -8.18
CA GLU A 143 5.01 21.67 -9.52
C GLU A 143 5.15 20.54 -10.55
N ALA A 144 6.30 19.87 -10.60
CA ALA A 144 6.52 18.74 -11.49
C ALA A 144 5.62 17.52 -11.18
N ALA A 145 5.20 17.33 -9.92
CA ALA A 145 4.29 16.24 -9.56
C ALA A 145 2.92 16.37 -10.26
N LYS A 146 2.48 17.61 -10.52
CA LYS A 146 1.19 17.90 -11.18
C LYS A 146 1.13 17.39 -12.62
N ILE A 147 2.29 17.26 -13.29
CA ILE A 147 2.39 16.77 -14.68
C ILE A 147 1.89 15.32 -14.79
N PHE A 148 2.00 14.54 -13.72
CA PHE A 148 1.53 13.16 -13.70
C PHE A 148 0.00 13.02 -13.56
N LEU A 149 -0.72 14.09 -13.25
CA LEU A 149 -2.17 14.04 -13.04
C LEU A 149 -2.91 13.77 -14.35
N GLY A 150 -4.00 13.02 -14.28
CA GLY A 150 -4.76 12.58 -15.44
C GLY A 150 -4.32 11.21 -15.94
N GLU A 151 -4.71 10.90 -17.17
CA GLU A 151 -4.42 9.64 -17.84
C GLU A 151 -3.19 9.76 -18.73
N HIS A 152 -2.20 8.89 -18.50
CA HIS A 152 -0.95 8.91 -19.26
C HIS A 152 -0.42 7.49 -19.51
N ASP A 153 0.47 7.35 -20.49
CA ASP A 153 1.32 6.18 -20.63
C ASP A 153 2.50 6.25 -19.64
N PHE A 154 2.53 5.31 -18.68
CA PHE A 154 3.57 5.21 -17.67
C PHE A 154 4.64 4.15 -18.01
N SER A 155 4.81 3.77 -19.28
CA SER A 155 5.79 2.78 -19.71
C SER A 155 7.23 3.19 -19.32
N ASN A 156 7.56 4.48 -19.42
CA ASN A 156 8.84 5.05 -18.95
C ASN A 156 8.92 5.25 -17.44
N PHE A 157 7.83 5.05 -16.71
CA PHE A 157 7.77 5.15 -15.26
C PHE A 157 7.54 3.80 -14.58
N CYS A 158 7.57 2.66 -15.29
CA CYS A 158 7.46 1.35 -14.64
C CYS A 158 8.62 0.40 -14.97
N LYS A 159 8.65 -0.76 -14.31
CA LYS A 159 9.45 -1.89 -14.78
C LYS A 159 8.56 -2.80 -15.62
N LYS A 160 8.90 -2.93 -16.91
CA LYS A 160 8.16 -3.76 -17.87
C LYS A 160 8.15 -5.22 -17.41
N ARG A 161 6.96 -5.83 -17.35
CA ARG A 161 6.77 -7.28 -17.12
C ARG A 161 6.11 -7.90 -18.35
N LYS A 162 6.45 -9.15 -18.67
CA LYS A 162 5.96 -9.89 -19.84
C LYS A 162 4.42 -9.89 -19.98
N ASN A 163 3.69 -9.86 -18.86
CA ASN A 163 2.23 -9.96 -18.86
C ASN A 163 1.53 -8.58 -18.81
N THR A 164 2.24 -7.48 -19.06
CA THR A 164 1.66 -6.14 -19.04
C THR A 164 1.15 -5.78 -20.43
N THR A 165 -0.17 -5.72 -20.60
CA THR A 165 -0.81 -5.44 -21.90
C THR A 165 -1.10 -3.96 -22.11
N SER A 166 -1.21 -3.17 -21.03
CA SER A 166 -1.42 -1.72 -21.10
C SER A 166 -0.62 -0.99 -20.01
N PHE A 167 0.02 0.10 -20.41
CA PHE A 167 0.79 1.00 -19.57
C PHE A 167 0.03 2.30 -19.22
N ILE A 168 -1.19 2.44 -19.72
CA ILE A 168 -2.03 3.62 -19.46
C ILE A 168 -2.59 3.53 -18.04
N ARG A 169 -2.39 4.57 -17.23
CA ARG A 169 -2.93 4.68 -15.87
C ARG A 169 -3.43 6.09 -15.61
N THR A 170 -4.32 6.22 -14.63
CA THR A 170 -4.88 7.50 -14.21
C THR A 170 -4.41 7.85 -12.81
N ILE A 171 -3.79 9.02 -12.66
CA ILE A 171 -3.43 9.59 -11.36
C ILE A 171 -4.41 10.71 -11.03
N HIS A 172 -5.10 10.59 -9.90
CA HIS A 172 -6.07 11.58 -9.44
C HIS A 172 -5.44 12.61 -8.51
N LYS A 173 -4.39 12.25 -7.79
CA LYS A 173 -3.71 13.14 -6.84
C LYS A 173 -2.23 12.79 -6.72
N PHE A 174 -1.39 13.81 -6.70
CA PHE A 174 0.04 13.69 -6.42
C PHE A 174 0.52 15.00 -5.82
N GLU A 175 0.64 15.04 -4.50
CA GLU A 175 1.02 16.25 -3.75
C GLU A 175 2.13 15.94 -2.75
N ILE A 176 2.93 16.96 -2.43
CA ILE A 176 3.92 16.90 -1.35
C ILE A 176 3.34 17.52 -0.09
N LYS A 177 3.50 16.82 1.03
CA LYS A 177 3.10 17.30 2.35
C LYS A 177 4.30 17.28 3.28
N ARG A 178 4.47 18.37 4.01
CA ARG A 178 5.47 18.47 5.08
C ARG A 178 4.90 17.82 6.34
N ILE A 179 5.70 16.95 6.96
CA ILE A 179 5.41 16.38 8.28
C ILE A 179 6.08 17.21 9.35
N ASP A 180 7.39 17.43 9.18
CA ASP A 180 8.26 18.08 10.14
C ASP A 180 9.34 18.86 9.38
N GLN A 181 10.35 19.42 10.07
CA GLN A 181 11.32 20.33 9.51
C GLN A 181 11.91 19.84 8.18
N ASN A 182 12.44 18.62 8.17
CA ASN A 182 13.03 17.98 6.99
C ASN A 182 12.32 16.70 6.57
N PHE A 183 11.17 16.38 7.15
CA PHE A 183 10.47 15.13 6.83
C PHE A 183 9.18 15.43 6.06
N TYR A 184 9.00 14.73 4.95
CA TYR A 184 7.93 14.97 3.99
C TYR A 184 7.35 13.63 3.53
N TYR A 185 6.16 13.68 2.95
CA TYR A 185 5.65 12.57 2.16
C TYR A 185 4.99 13.06 0.88
N PHE A 186 5.00 12.21 -0.12
CA PHE A 186 4.10 12.31 -1.26
C PHE A 186 2.80 11.59 -0.96
N LYS A 187 1.64 12.19 -1.24
CA LYS A 187 0.33 11.52 -1.27
C LYS A 187 -0.03 11.25 -2.72
N ILE A 188 -0.07 9.98 -3.13
CA ILE A 188 -0.35 9.55 -4.51
C ILE A 188 -1.64 8.75 -4.54
N LYS A 189 -2.63 9.20 -5.32
CA LYS A 189 -3.94 8.54 -5.49
C LYS A 189 -4.17 8.28 -6.96
N GLY A 190 -4.54 7.06 -7.31
CA GLY A 190 -4.78 6.65 -8.69
C GLY A 190 -5.65 5.40 -8.79
N THR A 191 -6.09 5.07 -10.00
CA THR A 191 -6.95 3.90 -10.25
C THR A 191 -6.20 2.60 -9.99
N SER A 192 -5.05 2.45 -10.64
CA SER A 192 -4.12 1.33 -10.42
C SER A 192 -2.69 1.76 -10.76
N PHE A 193 -1.73 0.97 -10.32
CA PHE A 193 -0.31 1.26 -10.52
C PHE A 193 0.41 0.05 -11.14
N LEU A 194 1.33 0.34 -12.06
CA LEU A 194 2.23 -0.62 -12.67
C LEU A 194 3.36 -1.00 -11.68
N TYR A 195 4.06 -2.08 -11.99
CA TYR A 195 5.20 -2.53 -11.19
C TYR A 195 6.27 -1.42 -11.12
N ASN A 196 6.69 -1.07 -9.91
CA ASN A 196 7.63 0.01 -9.61
C ASN A 196 7.16 1.43 -9.99
N GLN A 197 5.91 1.64 -10.42
CA GLN A 197 5.46 2.92 -10.99
C GLN A 197 5.73 4.12 -10.08
N ILE A 198 5.18 4.05 -8.87
CA ILE A 198 5.25 5.14 -7.90
C ILE A 198 6.70 5.48 -7.56
N ARG A 199 7.54 4.46 -7.36
CA ARG A 199 8.96 4.67 -7.00
C ARG A 199 9.76 5.30 -8.12
N HIS A 200 9.42 5.07 -9.38
CA HIS A 200 10.04 5.77 -10.51
C HIS A 200 9.54 7.20 -10.65
N MET A 201 8.24 7.44 -10.48
CA MET A 201 7.68 8.80 -10.44
C MET A 201 8.37 9.62 -9.34
N VAL A 202 8.44 9.08 -8.12
CA VAL A 202 9.15 9.71 -6.99
C VAL A 202 10.65 9.92 -7.28
N ALA A 203 11.34 8.94 -7.88
CA ALA A 203 12.75 9.09 -8.23
C ALA A 203 12.97 10.26 -9.21
N SER A 204 12.11 10.40 -10.21
CA SER A 204 12.19 11.50 -11.17
C SER A 204 11.98 12.86 -10.49
N LEU A 205 11.04 12.95 -9.53
CA LEU A 205 10.84 14.15 -8.74
C LEU A 205 12.04 14.46 -7.85
N PHE A 206 12.73 13.47 -7.28
CA PHE A 206 13.99 13.72 -6.57
C PHE A 206 15.08 14.30 -7.47
N LEU A 207 15.10 13.94 -8.76
CA LEU A 207 16.04 14.55 -9.72
C LEU A 207 15.63 15.99 -10.04
N VAL A 208 14.33 16.28 -10.17
CA VAL A 208 13.82 17.65 -10.30
C VAL A 208 14.20 18.51 -9.09
N GLY A 209 14.02 17.97 -7.88
CA GLY A 209 14.41 18.65 -6.64
C GLY A 209 15.91 18.95 -6.55
N LYS A 210 16.75 18.19 -7.25
CA LYS A 210 18.21 18.42 -7.37
C LYS A 210 18.59 19.31 -8.56
N GLY A 211 17.63 19.73 -9.38
CA GLY A 211 17.88 20.45 -10.63
C GLY A 211 18.52 19.59 -11.74
N GLN A 212 18.45 18.27 -11.63
CA GLN A 212 19.00 17.33 -12.63
C GLN A 212 17.99 16.96 -13.72
N LEU A 213 16.70 17.18 -13.45
CA LEU A 213 15.61 17.16 -14.42
C LEU A 213 14.78 18.43 -14.26
N ASP A 214 13.99 18.75 -15.26
CA ASP A 214 12.93 19.77 -15.17
C ASP A 214 11.56 19.21 -15.55
N GLU A 215 10.55 20.08 -15.56
CA GLU A 215 9.17 19.74 -15.94
C GLU A 215 9.06 19.22 -17.37
N HIS A 216 9.87 19.77 -18.29
CA HIS A 216 9.86 19.38 -19.68
C HIS A 216 10.42 17.96 -19.87
N ASP A 217 11.47 17.60 -19.13
CA ASP A 217 11.98 16.23 -19.10
C ASP A 217 10.89 15.23 -18.64
N ILE A 218 10.14 15.54 -17.57
CA ILE A 218 9.05 14.68 -17.07
C ILE A 218 7.96 14.51 -18.14
N LYS A 219 7.57 15.60 -18.78
CA LYS A 219 6.56 15.59 -19.85
C LYS A 219 7.01 14.74 -21.05
N ASN A 220 8.24 14.94 -21.51
CA ASN A 220 8.82 14.14 -22.61
C ASN A 220 8.90 12.64 -22.28
N MET A 221 9.13 12.30 -21.01
CA MET A 221 9.11 10.91 -20.56
C MET A 221 7.69 10.30 -20.60
N LEU A 222 6.64 11.05 -20.27
CA LEU A 222 5.24 10.59 -20.39
C LEU A 222 4.79 10.47 -21.84
N GLU A 223 5.23 11.38 -22.71
CA GLU A 223 4.90 11.37 -24.13
C GLU A 223 5.71 10.34 -24.95
N ASN A 224 6.63 9.60 -24.30
CA ASN A 224 7.59 8.70 -24.95
C ASN A 224 8.49 9.37 -26.01
N ASN A 225 8.61 10.70 -25.96
CA ASN A 225 9.50 11.49 -26.82
C ASN A 225 10.94 11.56 -26.30
N SER A 226 11.22 10.91 -25.16
CA SER A 226 12.52 10.94 -24.50
C SER A 226 13.58 10.12 -25.26
N VAL A 227 14.64 10.79 -25.71
CA VAL A 227 15.89 10.16 -26.23
C VAL A 227 16.76 9.62 -25.09
N LYS A 228 16.55 10.10 -23.84
CA LYS A 228 17.31 9.65 -22.67
C LYS A 228 16.74 8.32 -22.17
N ASN A 229 17.59 7.31 -22.09
CA ASN A 229 17.27 6.07 -21.41
C ASN A 229 16.95 6.34 -19.92
N LYS A 230 16.05 5.52 -19.37
CA LYS A 230 15.66 5.49 -17.96
C LYS A 230 16.83 5.02 -17.06
N ASN A 231 17.88 5.84 -16.97
CA ASN A 231 19.13 5.49 -16.30
C ASN A 231 19.28 6.24 -14.97
N TYR A 232 18.27 6.11 -14.12
CA TYR A 232 18.30 6.63 -12.76
C TYR A 232 18.01 5.55 -11.74
N LYS A 233 18.63 5.68 -10.58
CA LYS A 233 18.34 4.81 -9.44
C LYS A 233 16.89 5.06 -9.00
N ILE A 234 16.11 3.99 -8.91
CA ILE A 234 14.74 4.05 -8.41
C ILE A 234 14.71 4.43 -6.93
N ALA A 235 13.64 5.12 -6.51
CA ALA A 235 13.42 5.48 -5.12
C ALA A 235 13.33 4.22 -4.23
N ASP A 236 13.70 4.32 -2.96
CA ASP A 236 13.78 3.19 -2.03
C ASP A 236 12.40 2.61 -1.71
N GLU A 237 12.29 1.29 -1.50
CA GLU A 237 11.05 0.65 -1.08
C GLU A 237 10.58 1.06 0.31
N CYS A 238 11.50 1.39 1.23
CA CYS A 238 11.18 1.62 2.64
C CYS A 238 10.34 2.88 2.85
N GLY A 239 10.42 3.84 1.92
CA GLY A 239 9.60 5.04 1.95
C GLY A 239 8.14 4.78 1.54
N LEU A 240 7.86 3.70 0.82
CA LEU A 240 6.56 3.47 0.21
C LEU A 240 5.60 2.71 1.15
N LEU A 241 4.38 3.21 1.24
CA LEU A 241 3.30 2.67 2.06
C LEU A 241 1.98 2.64 1.27
N LEU A 242 1.34 1.47 1.17
CA LEU A 242 -0.07 1.42 0.78
C LEU A 242 -0.92 1.92 1.95
N HIS A 243 -1.59 3.05 1.78
CA HIS A 243 -2.28 3.74 2.87
C HIS A 243 -3.76 3.39 2.95
N SER A 244 -4.47 3.48 1.82
CA SER A 244 -5.89 3.18 1.72
C SER A 244 -6.27 2.78 0.30
N PHE A 245 -7.50 2.30 0.13
CA PHE A 245 -8.12 1.98 -1.15
C PHE A 245 -9.63 2.16 -1.06
N LYS A 246 -10.29 2.24 -2.21
CA LYS A 246 -11.75 2.39 -2.31
C LYS A 246 -12.33 1.33 -3.25
N PHE A 247 -13.49 0.78 -2.87
CA PHE A 247 -14.29 -0.09 -3.73
C PHE A 247 -15.46 0.68 -4.35
N SER A 248 -15.98 0.21 -5.48
CA SER A 248 -17.16 0.80 -6.15
C SER A 248 -18.48 0.49 -5.44
N ASP A 249 -18.65 -0.77 -5.00
CA ASP A 249 -19.99 -1.32 -4.74
C ASP A 249 -20.24 -1.65 -3.26
N LEU A 250 -19.20 -1.63 -2.43
CA LEU A 250 -19.29 -1.92 -1.00
C LEU A 250 -18.48 -0.92 -0.19
N ASN A 251 -19.17 -0.26 0.73
CA ASN A 251 -18.56 0.56 1.76
C ASN A 251 -18.34 -0.27 3.01
N PHE A 252 -17.10 -0.28 3.48
CA PHE A 252 -16.72 -0.95 4.70
C PHE A 252 -16.33 0.11 5.72
N ASP A 253 -17.07 0.22 6.83
CA ASP A 253 -16.68 1.04 7.98
C ASP A 253 -15.61 0.29 8.79
N VAL A 254 -14.39 0.25 8.24
CA VAL A 254 -13.25 -0.40 8.90
C VAL A 254 -12.54 0.60 9.79
N LYS A 255 -12.88 0.60 11.07
CA LYS A 255 -12.11 1.32 12.09
C LYS A 255 -10.77 0.65 12.29
N VAL A 256 -9.72 1.29 11.80
CA VAL A 256 -8.37 0.78 11.88
C VAL A 256 -7.75 1.20 13.22
N ASP A 257 -7.99 0.42 14.28
CA ASP A 257 -7.19 0.55 15.52
C ASP A 257 -5.80 -0.07 15.30
N ASN A 258 -4.96 0.68 14.59
CA ASN A 258 -3.68 0.20 14.11
C ASN A 258 -2.56 0.50 15.12
N LYS A 259 -2.76 0.27 16.43
CA LYS A 259 -1.72 0.50 17.46
C LYS A 259 -0.36 -0.07 17.08
N ILE A 260 -0.32 -1.28 16.49
CA ILE A 260 0.93 -1.91 16.04
C ILE A 260 1.56 -1.10 14.90
N PHE A 261 0.76 -0.74 13.90
CA PHE A 261 1.24 0.05 12.75
C PHE A 261 1.67 1.46 13.17
N LEU A 262 0.90 2.13 14.03
CA LEU A 262 1.24 3.43 14.60
C LEU A 262 2.53 3.35 15.41
N ASN A 263 2.69 2.37 16.29
CA ASN A 263 3.92 2.19 17.05
C ASN A 263 5.13 1.88 16.16
N ALA A 264 4.95 1.04 15.14
CA ALA A 264 6.00 0.71 14.18
C ALA A 264 6.39 1.91 13.31
N MET A 265 5.42 2.68 12.82
CA MET A 265 5.68 3.90 12.05
C MET A 265 6.28 5.01 12.91
N ASN A 266 5.78 5.21 14.13
CA ASN A 266 6.39 6.11 15.12
C ASN A 266 7.86 5.76 15.33
N LYS A 267 8.16 4.48 15.61
CA LYS A 267 9.53 4.02 15.81
C LYS A 267 10.39 4.19 14.55
N TYR A 268 9.86 3.89 13.37
CA TYR A 268 10.56 4.09 12.10
C TYR A 268 10.92 5.56 11.88
N ILE A 269 9.95 6.46 12.08
CA ILE A 269 10.13 7.90 11.91
C ILE A 269 11.13 8.43 12.94
N GLN A 270 10.96 8.10 14.23
CA GLN A 270 11.89 8.50 15.29
C GLN A 270 13.31 8.00 15.00
N THR A 271 13.47 6.75 14.59
CA THR A 271 14.78 6.18 14.22
C THR A 271 15.35 6.89 13.01
N THR A 272 14.53 7.19 12.00
CA THR A 272 14.96 7.91 10.79
C THR A 272 15.38 9.33 11.12
N ILE A 273 14.58 10.07 11.91
CA ILE A 273 14.90 11.41 12.38
C ILE A 273 16.19 11.40 13.20
N LEU A 274 16.34 10.44 14.13
CA LEU A 274 17.55 10.29 14.94
C LEU A 274 18.78 10.04 14.05
N LEU A 275 18.72 9.07 13.15
CA LEU A 275 19.82 8.75 12.23
C LEU A 275 20.19 9.95 11.36
N VAL A 276 19.19 10.67 10.84
CA VAL A 276 19.41 11.91 10.08
C VAL A 276 20.07 12.96 10.96
N SER A 277 19.60 13.15 12.20
CA SER A 277 20.15 14.15 13.14
C SER A 277 21.58 13.82 13.57
N LEU A 278 21.93 12.54 13.63
CA LEU A 278 23.29 12.08 13.89
C LEU A 278 24.21 12.29 12.67
N CYS A 279 23.71 12.10 11.45
CA CYS A 279 24.48 12.30 10.22
C CYS A 279 24.52 13.76 9.73
N TYR A 280 23.53 14.56 10.14
CA TYR A 280 23.38 15.98 9.85
C TYR A 280 23.01 16.67 11.17
N PRO A 281 23.98 17.21 11.93
CA PRO A 281 23.71 17.79 13.25
C PRO A 281 22.72 18.95 13.11
N LEU A 282 21.45 18.67 13.40
CA LEU A 282 20.37 19.63 13.37
C LEU A 282 19.66 19.62 14.71
N LYS A 283 19.41 20.82 15.24
CA LYS A 283 18.69 21.06 16.50
C LYS A 283 17.22 20.67 16.31
N ILE A 284 16.81 19.54 16.88
CA ILE A 284 15.40 19.15 17.00
C ILE A 284 14.73 20.14 17.96
N LYS A 285 13.75 20.92 17.48
CA LYS A 285 12.85 21.69 18.34
C LYS A 285 11.56 20.88 18.52
N GLU A 286 11.40 20.40 19.75
CA GLU A 286 10.26 19.74 20.42
C GLU A 286 9.35 18.78 19.61
N PRO A 287 9.06 17.58 20.15
CA PRO A 287 8.09 16.68 19.55
C PRO A 287 6.69 17.32 19.63
N THR A 288 6.05 17.53 18.47
CA THR A 288 4.64 17.93 18.45
C THR A 288 3.78 16.73 18.86
N ASP A 289 3.07 16.89 19.98
CA ASP A 289 2.07 15.93 20.43
C ASP A 289 0.99 15.76 19.33
N ASN A 290 0.63 14.50 19.04
CA ASN A 290 -0.37 14.04 18.07
C ASN A 290 -0.08 14.21 16.56
N PHE A 291 1.13 13.83 16.15
CA PHE A 291 1.53 13.65 14.75
C PHE A 291 0.61 12.71 13.92
N PHE A 292 0.06 11.65 14.52
CA PHE A 292 -0.73 10.65 13.79
C PHE A 292 -2.25 10.87 13.80
N GLU A 293 -2.79 11.65 14.73
CA GLU A 293 -4.21 12.03 14.69
C GLU A 293 -4.45 12.92 13.47
N ASN A 294 -3.58 13.90 13.21
CA ASN A 294 -3.71 14.78 12.03
C ASN A 294 -3.51 14.07 10.67
N ILE A 295 -2.81 12.94 10.59
CA ILE A 295 -2.73 12.10 9.37
C ILE A 295 -3.97 11.20 9.24
N CYS A 296 -4.63 10.87 10.36
CA CYS A 296 -5.88 10.13 10.40
C CYS A 296 -7.12 11.02 10.22
N ASP A 297 -7.00 12.34 10.45
CA ASP A 297 -8.14 13.28 10.59
C ASP A 297 -8.38 14.19 9.38
N GLU A 298 -7.63 14.04 8.28
CA GLU A 298 -8.20 14.41 6.98
C GLU A 298 -9.30 13.39 6.69
N THR A 299 -10.52 13.73 7.11
CA THR A 299 -11.80 13.10 6.81
C THR A 299 -12.01 12.93 5.30
N GLU A 300 -11.24 12.06 4.65
CA GLU A 300 -11.76 11.24 3.57
C GLU A 300 -12.71 10.27 4.25
N GLN A 301 -13.94 10.77 4.46
CA GLN A 301 -15.13 9.96 4.64
C GLN A 301 -14.97 8.73 3.74
N ILE A 302 -14.83 7.56 4.37
CA ILE A 302 -15.02 6.28 3.69
C ILE A 302 -16.52 6.27 3.37
N LEU A 303 -16.88 6.98 2.30
CA LEU A 303 -18.21 7.07 1.70
C LEU A 303 -18.19 6.38 0.34
#